data_AF-A0ABD7ZAB5-F1
#
_entry.id   AF-A0ABD7ZAB5-F1
#
_cell.length_a   1.000
_cell.length_b   1.000
_cell.length_c   1.000
_cell.angle_alpha   90.00
_cell.angle_beta   90.00
_cell.angle_gamma   90.00
#
_symmetry.space_group_name_H-M   'P 1'
#
loop_
_entity.id
_entity.type
_entity.pdbx_description
1 polymer ?
#
loop_
_entity_poly.entity_id
_entity_poly.type
_entity_poly.pdbx_seq_one_letter_code
_entity_poly.pdbx_strand_id
1 'polypeptide(L)'
;MDLLVLVLGILLLLVLIIKFKFNTYVSLIITAVVVALGLGMAPAKIATSIQTGIGSQLGELALVFGFGAMLGRLVADAGGAYRIAHTLINAFGRRGLQLAVVLASFIIGIALFFEVGIVLLVPIVFAIAAEAGVPILTLGIPMAAALSVTHGFLPPHPAPTAISTALGASAGLVLAYGVIIAVPTVYIAGPLFSKLAHRLVPDAFERRGNLKALGPQKTFKLDETPGFGISVLTSLFPVILMAIATVYELVLHGGKTPKTPTGMDNLIAFIGSPSIAMLISLLFAMWAMGYARKLPAKDIMATLEDAVKSIAMLLLVIGGGGAFKQVLIDGGVGDSVKNLFVSSSISPLILGWLIAVVLRIALGSATVAAMTASGLVLPLMQSAGIQPALMVLAIGAGSLAASHVNDAGFWMFREYFDLTIKQTLLTWTLLETIISVVGLGGVLLLSLFV
;
A
#
# COMPACT_ATOMS: atom_id res chain seq x y z
N MET A 1 2.96 30.92 0.35
CA MET A 1 1.56 30.93 0.81
C MET A 1 0.97 29.52 0.76
N ASP A 2 1.24 28.77 -0.31
CA ASP A 2 0.63 27.44 -0.57
C ASP A 2 0.90 26.41 0.52
N LEU A 3 2.13 26.34 1.06
CA LEU A 3 2.47 25.46 2.18
C LEU A 3 1.69 25.80 3.47
N LEU A 4 1.39 27.08 3.68
CA LEU A 4 0.59 27.51 4.84
C LEU A 4 -0.87 27.09 4.66
N VAL A 5 -1.41 27.20 3.43
CA VAL A 5 -2.76 26.71 3.09
C VAL A 5 -2.84 25.19 3.25
N LEU A 6 -1.81 24.45 2.84
CA LEU A 6 -1.70 23.00 3.07
C LEU A 6 -1.80 22.65 4.56
N VAL A 7 -0.96 23.28 5.40
CA VAL A 7 -0.95 23.02 6.85
C VAL A 7 -2.30 23.35 7.48
N LEU A 8 -2.90 24.50 7.12
CA LEU A 8 -4.23 24.87 7.60
C LEU A 8 -5.31 23.90 7.12
N GLY A 9 -5.21 23.40 5.89
CA GLY A 9 -6.09 22.38 5.34
C GLY A 9 -6.04 21.06 6.11
N ILE A 10 -4.83 20.57 6.41
CA ILE A 10 -4.64 19.35 7.22
C ILE A 10 -5.22 19.58 8.63
N LEU A 11 -4.96 20.72 9.24
CA LEU A 11 -5.51 21.06 10.55
C LEU A 11 -7.05 21.11 10.53
N LEU A 12 -7.64 21.73 9.51
CA LEU A 12 -9.10 21.77 9.32
C LEU A 12 -9.68 20.36 9.24
N LEU A 13 -9.10 19.50 8.41
CA LEU A 13 -9.53 18.10 8.26
C LEU A 13 -9.49 17.35 9.59
N LEU A 14 -8.37 17.47 10.32
CA LEU A 14 -8.20 16.84 11.63
C LEU A 14 -9.21 17.37 12.65
N VAL A 15 -9.51 18.67 12.65
CA VAL A 15 -10.52 19.28 13.52
C VAL A 15 -11.93 18.76 13.18
N LEU A 16 -12.30 18.69 11.90
CA LEU A 16 -13.59 18.16 11.47
C LEU A 16 -13.80 16.71 11.93
N ILE A 17 -12.79 15.86 11.76
CA ILE A 17 -12.91 14.43 12.09
C ILE A 17 -12.77 14.17 13.60
N ILE A 18 -11.80 14.80 14.27
CA ILE A 18 -11.49 14.48 15.67
C ILE A 18 -12.41 15.24 16.63
N LYS A 19 -12.56 16.57 16.44
CA LYS A 19 -13.33 17.43 17.36
C LYS A 19 -14.82 17.39 17.04
N PHE A 20 -15.17 17.59 15.77
CA PHE A 20 -16.58 17.64 15.34
C PHE A 20 -17.16 16.26 15.00
N LYS A 21 -16.32 15.21 14.90
CA LYS A 21 -16.73 13.83 14.60
C LYS A 21 -17.55 13.72 13.32
N PHE A 22 -17.26 14.57 12.33
CA PHE A 22 -17.90 14.50 11.02
C PHE A 22 -17.50 13.22 10.29
N ASN A 23 -18.37 12.77 9.38
CA ASN A 23 -18.05 11.65 8.50
C ASN A 23 -16.75 11.96 7.74
N THR A 24 -15.85 10.97 7.69
CA THR A 24 -14.52 11.11 7.10
C THR A 24 -14.57 11.56 5.64
N TYR A 25 -15.41 10.90 4.82
CA TYR A 25 -15.53 11.22 3.40
C TYR A 25 -16.02 12.66 3.20
N VAL A 26 -17.07 13.04 3.93
CA VAL A 26 -17.61 14.41 3.89
C VAL A 26 -16.55 15.43 4.31
N SER A 27 -15.79 15.14 5.37
CA SER A 27 -14.72 16.01 5.86
C SER A 27 -13.62 16.21 4.84
N LEU A 28 -13.23 15.14 4.12
CA LEU A 28 -12.24 15.20 3.03
C LEU A 28 -12.71 16.11 1.89
N ILE A 29 -13.96 15.97 1.45
CA ILE A 29 -14.53 16.81 0.38
C ILE A 29 -14.63 18.28 0.80
N ILE A 30 -15.12 18.56 2.01
CA ILE A 30 -15.20 19.93 2.54
C ILE A 30 -13.80 20.54 2.59
N THR A 31 -12.83 19.81 3.12
CA THR A 31 -11.45 20.30 3.22
C THR A 31 -10.85 20.55 1.84
N ALA A 32 -11.07 19.67 0.87
CA ALA A 32 -10.62 19.85 -0.51
C ALA A 32 -11.18 21.14 -1.12
N VAL A 33 -12.46 21.44 -0.93
CA VAL A 33 -13.07 22.70 -1.42
C VAL A 33 -12.44 23.92 -0.74
N VAL A 34 -12.31 23.91 0.58
CA VAL A 34 -11.75 25.05 1.34
C VAL A 34 -10.29 25.30 0.95
N VAL A 35 -9.50 24.24 0.82
CA VAL A 35 -8.09 24.34 0.40
C VAL A 35 -7.98 24.82 -1.04
N ALA A 36 -8.80 24.33 -1.96
CA ALA A 36 -8.80 24.79 -3.34
C ALA A 36 -9.04 26.31 -3.44
N LEU A 37 -10.02 26.82 -2.69
CA LEU A 37 -10.28 28.26 -2.60
C LEU A 37 -9.09 29.02 -1.99
N GLY A 38 -8.48 28.48 -0.93
CA GLY A 38 -7.30 29.07 -0.29
C GLY A 38 -6.06 29.10 -1.19
N LEU A 39 -5.92 28.13 -2.10
CA LEU A 39 -4.88 28.07 -3.13
C LEU A 39 -5.20 28.96 -4.35
N GLY A 40 -6.33 29.67 -4.34
CA GLY A 40 -6.71 30.59 -5.43
C GLY A 40 -7.23 29.89 -6.68
N MET A 41 -7.67 28.62 -6.58
CA MET A 41 -8.24 27.91 -7.72
C MET A 41 -9.56 28.56 -8.15
N ALA A 42 -9.77 28.65 -9.48
CA ALA A 42 -11.02 29.14 -10.03
C ALA A 42 -12.19 28.24 -9.57
N PRO A 43 -13.27 28.78 -8.97
CA PRO A 43 -14.37 27.98 -8.42
C PRO A 43 -14.96 26.97 -9.42
N ALA A 44 -15.03 27.33 -10.70
CA ALA A 44 -15.52 26.47 -11.77
C ALA A 44 -14.66 25.20 -12.00
N LYS A 45 -13.38 25.20 -11.61
CA LYS A 45 -12.46 24.05 -11.79
C LYS A 45 -12.42 23.13 -10.56
N ILE A 46 -12.90 23.59 -9.40
CA ILE A 46 -12.78 22.85 -8.14
C ILE A 46 -13.53 21.51 -8.21
N ALA A 47 -14.76 21.51 -8.75
CA ALA A 47 -15.55 20.30 -8.90
C ALA A 47 -14.86 19.28 -9.83
N THR A 48 -14.29 19.74 -10.94
CA THR A 48 -13.54 18.88 -11.87
C THR A 48 -12.30 18.30 -11.21
N SER A 49 -11.52 19.11 -10.49
CA SER A 49 -10.34 18.65 -9.74
C SER A 49 -10.69 17.55 -8.74
N ILE A 50 -11.77 17.75 -7.97
CA ILE A 50 -12.30 16.75 -7.02
C ILE A 50 -12.69 15.46 -7.76
N GLN A 51 -13.45 15.55 -8.86
CA GLN A 51 -13.89 14.38 -9.64
C GLN A 51 -12.70 13.62 -10.24
N THR A 52 -11.72 14.32 -10.79
CA THR A 52 -10.49 13.74 -11.32
C THR A 52 -9.69 13.05 -10.21
N GLY A 53 -9.58 13.66 -9.03
CA GLY A 53 -8.91 13.06 -7.88
C GLY A 53 -9.60 11.78 -7.40
N ILE A 54 -10.93 11.79 -7.29
CA ILE A 54 -11.70 10.58 -6.95
C ILE A 54 -11.51 9.50 -8.02
N GLY A 55 -11.68 9.85 -9.30
CA GLY A 55 -11.63 8.89 -10.40
C GLY A 55 -10.25 8.26 -10.59
N SER A 56 -9.19 9.06 -10.52
CA SER A 56 -7.80 8.57 -10.61
C SER A 56 -7.44 7.65 -9.45
N GLN A 57 -7.97 7.90 -8.25
CA GLN A 57 -7.73 7.05 -7.09
C GLN A 57 -8.58 5.78 -7.11
N LEU A 58 -9.87 5.88 -7.49
CA LEU A 58 -10.80 4.76 -7.46
C LEU A 58 -10.75 3.85 -8.69
N GLY A 59 -10.24 4.30 -9.84
CA GLY A 59 -10.31 3.54 -11.10
C GLY A 59 -9.80 2.10 -10.97
N GLU A 60 -8.55 1.94 -10.55
CA GLU A 60 -7.96 0.61 -10.31
C GLU A 60 -8.38 0.03 -8.96
N LEU A 61 -8.43 0.86 -7.90
CA LEU A 61 -8.71 0.39 -6.54
C LEU A 61 -10.11 -0.19 -6.40
N ALA A 62 -11.12 0.33 -7.09
CA ALA A 62 -12.48 -0.21 -7.02
C ALA A 62 -12.55 -1.65 -7.54
N LEU A 63 -11.79 -1.97 -8.60
CA LEU A 63 -11.72 -3.34 -9.13
C LEU A 63 -10.94 -4.25 -8.20
N VAL A 64 -9.73 -3.84 -7.82
CA VAL A 64 -8.86 -4.63 -6.94
C VAL A 64 -9.53 -4.89 -5.59
N PHE A 65 -10.10 -3.87 -4.96
CA PHE A 65 -10.69 -4.01 -3.62
C PHE A 65 -12.04 -4.68 -3.68
N GLY A 66 -12.86 -4.32 -4.67
CA GLY A 66 -14.15 -4.97 -4.89
C GLY A 66 -13.96 -6.48 -5.02
N PHE A 67 -13.12 -6.91 -5.96
CA PHE A 67 -12.85 -8.33 -6.18
C PHE A 67 -12.07 -8.96 -5.05
N GLY A 68 -11.16 -8.24 -4.40
CA GLY A 68 -10.36 -8.75 -3.29
C GLY A 68 -11.16 -8.96 -2.01
N ALA A 69 -12.08 -8.04 -1.68
CA ALA A 69 -13.02 -8.23 -0.58
C ALA A 69 -13.93 -9.42 -0.83
N MET A 70 -14.47 -9.54 -2.05
CA MET A 70 -15.27 -10.68 -2.48
C MET A 70 -14.51 -12.01 -2.36
N LEU A 71 -13.28 -12.08 -2.91
CA LEU A 71 -12.42 -13.25 -2.85
C LEU A 71 -12.08 -13.61 -1.39
N GLY A 72 -11.65 -12.64 -0.61
CA GLY A 72 -11.32 -12.82 0.80
C GLY A 72 -12.52 -13.32 1.61
N ARG A 73 -13.72 -12.80 1.34
CA ARG A 73 -14.96 -13.24 1.96
C ARG A 73 -15.31 -14.69 1.58
N LEU A 74 -15.19 -15.07 0.30
CA LEU A 74 -15.41 -16.46 -0.13
C LEU A 74 -14.46 -17.44 0.56
N VAL A 75 -13.17 -17.10 0.64
CA VAL A 75 -12.16 -17.93 1.32
C VAL A 75 -12.45 -18.03 2.82
N ALA A 76 -12.83 -16.92 3.46
CA ALA A 76 -13.16 -16.89 4.88
C ALA A 76 -14.44 -17.70 5.18
N ASP A 77 -15.51 -17.49 4.43
CA ASP A 77 -16.78 -18.21 4.59
C ASP A 77 -16.66 -19.71 4.29
N ALA A 78 -15.73 -20.08 3.40
CA ALA A 78 -15.39 -21.46 3.15
C ALA A 78 -14.57 -22.11 4.28
N GLY A 79 -13.94 -21.33 5.18
CA GLY A 79 -13.01 -21.84 6.18
C GLY A 79 -11.59 -22.08 5.65
N GLY A 80 -11.28 -21.60 4.44
CA GLY A 80 -9.94 -21.71 3.85
C GLY A 80 -8.90 -20.88 4.63
N ALA A 81 -9.27 -19.67 5.06
CA ALA A 81 -8.41 -18.84 5.90
C ALA A 81 -8.07 -19.52 7.23
N TYR A 82 -9.05 -20.20 7.84
CA TYR A 82 -8.87 -21.00 9.06
C TYR A 82 -7.92 -22.19 8.81
N ARG A 83 -8.09 -22.93 7.70
CA ARG A 83 -7.19 -24.04 7.34
C ARG A 83 -5.74 -23.58 7.17
N ILE A 84 -5.53 -22.44 6.49
CA ILE A 84 -4.21 -21.83 6.31
C ILE A 84 -3.59 -21.50 7.67
N ALA A 85 -4.34 -20.78 8.52
CA ALA A 85 -3.89 -20.38 9.84
C ALA A 85 -3.46 -21.58 10.69
N HIS A 86 -4.34 -22.59 10.81
CA HIS A 86 -4.06 -23.80 11.59
C HIS A 86 -2.83 -24.56 11.08
N THR A 87 -2.64 -24.65 9.76
CA THR A 87 -1.48 -25.33 9.16
C THR A 87 -0.18 -24.56 9.45
N LEU A 88 -0.18 -23.23 9.32
CA LEU A 88 0.98 -22.40 9.61
C LEU A 88 1.36 -22.43 11.10
N ILE A 89 0.38 -22.43 11.99
CA ILE A 89 0.61 -22.53 13.44
C ILE A 89 1.27 -23.86 13.79
N ASN A 90 0.85 -24.97 13.18
CA ASN A 90 1.45 -26.28 13.41
C ASN A 90 2.87 -26.39 12.85
N ALA A 91 3.16 -25.72 11.72
CA ALA A 91 4.47 -25.78 11.08
C ALA A 91 5.52 -24.87 11.76
N PHE A 92 5.17 -23.62 12.06
CA PHE A 92 6.12 -22.61 12.56
C PHE A 92 6.03 -22.38 14.08
N GLY A 93 4.97 -22.86 14.73
CA GLY A 93 4.67 -22.57 16.12
C GLY A 93 4.29 -21.10 16.36
N ARG A 94 3.69 -20.81 17.52
CA ARG A 94 3.21 -19.44 17.86
C ARG A 94 4.31 -18.37 17.84
N ARG A 95 5.55 -18.75 18.18
CA ARG A 95 6.70 -17.83 18.19
C ARG A 95 7.22 -17.50 16.79
N GLY A 96 7.03 -18.40 15.81
CA GLY A 96 7.47 -18.22 14.43
C GLY A 96 6.49 -17.46 13.53
N LEU A 97 5.24 -17.25 13.97
CA LEU A 97 4.17 -16.65 13.16
C LEU A 97 4.50 -15.24 12.66
N GLN A 98 5.07 -14.39 13.52
CA GLN A 98 5.40 -13.02 13.12
C GLN A 98 6.44 -13.02 12.00
N LEU A 99 7.45 -13.89 12.08
CA LEU A 99 8.46 -14.03 11.03
C LEU A 99 7.87 -14.63 9.75
N ALA A 100 7.02 -15.65 9.87
CA ALA A 100 6.36 -16.26 8.72
C ALA A 100 5.50 -15.24 7.96
N VAL A 101 4.75 -14.40 8.68
CA VAL A 101 3.94 -13.32 8.08
C VAL A 101 4.85 -12.30 7.40
N VAL A 102 5.95 -11.88 8.01
CA VAL A 102 6.90 -10.93 7.40
C VAL A 102 7.49 -11.50 6.11
N LEU A 103 8.00 -12.74 6.14
CA LEU A 103 8.60 -13.38 4.97
C LEU A 103 7.60 -13.56 3.85
N ALA A 104 6.40 -14.05 4.17
CA ALA A 104 5.32 -14.17 3.19
C ALA A 104 4.96 -12.81 2.58
N SER A 105 4.78 -11.78 3.41
CA SER A 105 4.45 -10.43 2.96
C SER A 105 5.54 -9.81 2.11
N PHE A 106 6.81 -10.08 2.41
CA PHE A 106 7.94 -9.59 1.63
C PHE A 106 8.02 -10.24 0.25
N ILE A 107 7.90 -11.57 0.19
CA ILE A 107 7.91 -12.33 -1.08
C ILE A 107 6.74 -11.90 -1.95
N ILE A 108 5.55 -11.84 -1.36
CA ILE A 108 4.33 -11.39 -2.03
C ILE A 108 4.47 -9.93 -2.47
N GLY A 109 5.03 -9.09 -1.60
CA GLY A 109 5.25 -7.67 -1.86
C GLY A 109 6.17 -7.40 -3.04
N ILE A 110 7.14 -8.25 -3.36
CA ILE A 110 7.98 -8.07 -4.58
C ILE A 110 7.14 -8.19 -5.86
N ALA A 111 6.15 -9.09 -5.88
CA ALA A 111 5.35 -9.39 -7.08
C ALA A 111 4.03 -8.59 -7.15
N LEU A 112 3.59 -8.01 -6.04
CA LEU A 112 2.29 -7.37 -5.92
C LEU A 112 2.38 -5.88 -5.64
N PHE A 113 1.43 -5.14 -6.19
CA PHE A 113 1.10 -3.80 -5.72
C PHE A 113 0.75 -3.80 -4.23
N PHE A 114 1.16 -2.74 -3.53
CA PHE A 114 0.96 -2.58 -2.10
C PHE A 114 -0.50 -2.78 -1.71
N GLU A 115 -1.40 -2.14 -2.45
CA GLU A 115 -2.82 -2.13 -2.12
C GLU A 115 -3.45 -3.51 -2.29
N VAL A 116 -3.07 -4.23 -3.36
CA VAL A 116 -3.49 -5.61 -3.60
C VAL A 116 -2.96 -6.53 -2.49
N GLY A 117 -1.69 -6.35 -2.11
CA GLY A 117 -1.04 -7.13 -1.06
C GLY A 117 -1.75 -6.99 0.29
N ILE A 118 -2.12 -5.78 0.69
CA ILE A 118 -2.87 -5.56 1.93
C ILE A 118 -4.24 -6.24 1.87
N VAL A 119 -5.00 -6.04 0.78
CA VAL A 119 -6.35 -6.59 0.64
C VAL A 119 -6.34 -8.13 0.77
N LEU A 120 -5.32 -8.79 0.22
CA LEU A 120 -5.18 -10.24 0.25
C LEU A 120 -4.68 -10.77 1.60
N LEU A 121 -3.71 -10.08 2.22
CA LEU A 121 -3.04 -10.58 3.42
C LEU A 121 -3.82 -10.28 4.70
N VAL A 122 -4.59 -9.20 4.75
CA VAL A 122 -5.39 -8.82 5.93
C VAL A 122 -6.31 -9.97 6.40
N PRO A 123 -7.15 -10.60 5.54
CA PRO A 123 -7.97 -11.75 5.93
C PRO A 123 -7.17 -12.90 6.56
N ILE A 124 -6.01 -13.22 5.98
CA ILE A 124 -5.14 -14.31 6.41
C ILE A 124 -4.50 -13.97 7.76
N VAL A 125 -3.97 -12.76 7.89
CA VAL A 125 -3.37 -12.25 9.13
C VAL A 125 -4.39 -12.23 10.27
N PHE A 126 -5.63 -11.86 9.98
CA PHE A 126 -6.70 -11.85 10.97
C PHE A 126 -7.04 -13.26 11.44
N ALA A 127 -7.16 -14.21 10.51
CA ALA A 127 -7.39 -15.62 10.84
C ALA A 127 -6.24 -16.21 11.68
N ILE A 128 -4.99 -15.93 11.31
CA ILE A 128 -3.81 -16.36 12.07
C ILE A 128 -3.80 -15.74 13.47
N ALA A 129 -4.07 -14.43 13.58
CA ALA A 129 -4.09 -13.74 14.87
C ALA A 129 -5.16 -14.29 15.80
N ALA A 130 -6.37 -14.53 15.27
CA ALA A 130 -7.49 -15.10 16.01
C ALA A 130 -7.17 -16.51 16.52
N GLU A 131 -6.64 -17.38 15.65
CA GLU A 131 -6.32 -18.77 15.99
C GLU A 131 -5.12 -18.86 16.95
N ALA A 132 -4.11 -18.01 16.78
CA ALA A 132 -2.95 -17.94 17.65
C ALA A 132 -3.24 -17.26 19.00
N GLY A 133 -4.37 -16.56 19.13
CA GLY A 133 -4.74 -15.80 20.31
C GLY A 133 -3.86 -14.57 20.56
N VAL A 134 -3.38 -13.92 19.49
CA VAL A 134 -2.50 -12.74 19.58
C VAL A 134 -3.18 -11.49 19.02
N PRO A 135 -2.82 -10.27 19.48
CA PRO A 135 -3.32 -9.03 18.88
C PRO A 135 -3.04 -8.95 17.38
N ILE A 136 -4.06 -8.56 16.60
CA ILE A 136 -3.97 -8.52 15.13
C ILE A 136 -2.85 -7.57 14.67
N LEU A 137 -2.69 -6.41 15.31
CA LEU A 137 -1.63 -5.44 14.99
C LEU A 137 -0.20 -5.99 15.21
N THR A 138 -0.03 -7.03 16.02
CA THR A 138 1.27 -7.71 16.20
C THR A 138 1.75 -8.36 14.91
N LEU A 139 0.82 -8.78 14.06
CA LEU A 139 1.08 -9.38 12.75
C LEU A 139 0.84 -8.38 11.61
N GLY A 140 -0.14 -7.49 11.76
CA GLY A 140 -0.52 -6.48 10.77
C GLY A 140 0.53 -5.41 10.55
N ILE A 141 1.19 -4.90 11.60
CA ILE A 141 2.26 -3.89 11.45
C ILE A 141 3.47 -4.48 10.70
N PRO A 142 4.00 -5.67 11.06
CA PRO A 142 5.08 -6.29 10.30
C PRO A 142 4.72 -6.63 8.85
N MET A 143 3.49 -7.09 8.59
CA MET A 143 2.97 -7.31 7.24
C MET A 143 3.00 -6.00 6.42
N ALA A 144 2.45 -4.93 7.00
CA ALA A 144 2.39 -3.62 6.36
C ALA A 144 3.80 -3.05 6.08
N ALA A 145 4.73 -3.22 7.03
CA ALA A 145 6.12 -2.82 6.85
C ALA A 145 6.78 -3.54 5.67
N ALA A 146 6.61 -4.86 5.57
CA ALA A 146 7.14 -5.64 4.46
C ALA A 146 6.59 -5.18 3.11
N LEU A 147 5.27 -5.01 2.99
CA LEU A 147 4.63 -4.56 1.76
C LEU A 147 5.03 -3.13 1.35
N SER A 148 5.14 -2.23 2.33
CA SER A 148 5.50 -0.83 2.07
C SER A 148 6.96 -0.69 1.62
N VAL A 149 7.88 -1.40 2.28
CA VAL A 149 9.29 -1.43 1.88
C VAL A 149 9.45 -1.98 0.46
N THR A 150 8.79 -3.09 0.13
CA THR A 150 8.85 -3.63 -1.24
C THR A 150 8.31 -2.66 -2.28
N HIS A 151 7.24 -1.92 -1.93
CA HIS A 151 6.61 -0.94 -2.81
C HIS A 151 7.52 0.26 -3.13
N GLY A 152 8.20 0.80 -2.12
CA GLY A 152 9.05 1.98 -2.32
C GLY A 152 10.46 1.66 -2.81
N PHE A 153 11.00 0.45 -2.54
CA PHE A 153 12.43 0.18 -2.74
C PHE A 153 12.72 -0.71 -3.94
N LEU A 154 11.83 -1.64 -4.31
CA LEU A 154 12.20 -2.78 -5.14
C LEU A 154 11.48 -2.78 -6.50
N PRO A 155 12.21 -2.70 -7.63
CA PRO A 155 11.70 -3.13 -8.93
C PRO A 155 11.26 -4.60 -8.86
N PRO A 156 10.19 -5.01 -9.56
CA PRO A 156 9.53 -4.32 -10.67
C PRO A 156 8.40 -3.37 -10.26
N HIS A 157 8.24 -3.00 -8.97
CA HIS A 157 7.16 -2.09 -8.58
C HIS A 157 7.14 -0.83 -9.45
N PRO A 158 5.95 -0.34 -9.86
CA PRO A 158 5.85 0.74 -10.84
C PRO A 158 6.67 1.96 -10.47
N ALA A 159 6.66 2.37 -9.20
CA ALA A 159 7.38 3.55 -8.74
C ALA A 159 8.91 3.36 -8.82
N PRO A 160 9.55 2.37 -8.16
CA PRO A 160 10.97 2.03 -8.34
C PRO A 160 11.38 1.82 -9.79
N THR A 161 10.57 1.13 -10.60
CA THR A 161 10.87 0.87 -12.02
C THR A 161 10.86 2.15 -12.85
N ALA A 162 9.84 3.00 -12.65
CA ALA A 162 9.71 4.24 -13.41
C ALA A 162 10.79 5.25 -13.04
N ILE A 163 11.11 5.42 -11.76
CA ILE A 163 12.21 6.31 -11.35
C ILE A 163 13.58 5.76 -11.75
N SER A 164 13.75 4.43 -11.77
CA SER A 164 14.97 3.81 -12.32
C SER A 164 15.15 4.16 -13.79
N THR A 165 14.06 4.11 -14.55
CA THR A 165 14.07 4.50 -15.96
C THR A 165 14.35 6.00 -16.13
N ALA A 166 13.69 6.85 -15.35
CA ALA A 166 13.85 8.31 -15.41
C ALA A 166 15.27 8.77 -15.05
N LEU A 167 15.92 8.10 -14.09
CA LEU A 167 17.28 8.43 -13.65
C LEU A 167 18.38 7.63 -14.38
N GLY A 168 18.03 6.75 -15.32
CA GLY A 168 18.99 5.91 -16.02
C GLY A 168 19.68 4.86 -15.13
N ALA A 169 19.04 4.47 -14.03
CA ALA A 169 19.56 3.44 -13.12
C ALA A 169 19.30 2.02 -13.67
N SER A 170 20.24 1.11 -13.41
CA SER A 170 20.03 -0.31 -13.67
C SER A 170 19.00 -0.87 -12.69
N ALA A 171 17.88 -1.38 -13.19
CA ALA A 171 16.85 -2.02 -12.37
C ALA A 171 17.40 -3.17 -11.51
N GLY A 172 18.37 -3.93 -12.05
CA GLY A 172 19.05 -5.00 -11.30
C GLY A 172 19.89 -4.48 -10.13
N LEU A 173 20.59 -3.35 -10.29
CA LEU A 173 21.35 -2.73 -9.19
C LEU A 173 20.42 -2.13 -8.14
N VAL A 174 19.35 -1.48 -8.57
CA VAL A 174 18.32 -0.95 -7.65
C VAL A 174 17.69 -2.08 -6.86
N LEU A 175 17.36 -3.21 -7.50
CA LEU A 175 16.85 -4.39 -6.82
C LEU A 175 17.86 -4.96 -5.82
N ALA A 176 19.13 -5.13 -6.23
CA ALA A 176 20.17 -5.70 -5.37
C ALA A 176 20.42 -4.83 -4.12
N TYR A 177 20.67 -3.54 -4.30
CA TYR A 177 20.86 -2.60 -3.19
C TYR A 177 19.57 -2.43 -2.38
N GLY A 178 18.43 -2.37 -3.06
CA GLY A 178 17.12 -2.28 -2.44
C GLY A 178 16.86 -3.43 -1.48
N VAL A 179 17.14 -4.69 -1.86
CA VAL A 179 16.97 -5.85 -0.97
C VAL A 179 17.90 -5.77 0.26
N ILE A 180 19.15 -5.33 0.07
CA ILE A 180 20.11 -5.15 1.18
C ILE A 180 19.57 -4.15 2.20
N ILE A 181 18.98 -3.03 1.76
CA ILE A 181 18.39 -2.02 2.65
C ILE A 181 17.02 -2.48 3.18
N ALA A 182 16.25 -3.21 2.39
CA ALA A 182 14.90 -3.61 2.70
C ALA A 182 14.84 -4.56 3.91
N VAL A 183 15.73 -5.54 3.99
CA VAL A 183 15.76 -6.51 5.10
C VAL A 183 15.88 -5.83 6.48
N PRO A 184 16.88 -4.98 6.76
CA PRO A 184 16.97 -4.29 8.04
C PRO A 184 15.81 -3.30 8.24
N THR A 185 15.34 -2.64 7.17
CA THR A 185 14.21 -1.70 7.24
C THR A 185 12.93 -2.40 7.68
N VAL A 186 12.59 -3.55 7.09
CA VAL A 186 11.42 -4.35 7.45
C VAL A 186 11.53 -4.88 8.88
N TYR A 187 12.71 -5.30 9.32
CA TYR A 187 12.90 -5.76 10.68
C TYR A 187 12.67 -4.65 11.72
N ILE A 188 13.22 -3.46 11.47
CA ILE A 188 13.12 -2.31 12.36
C ILE A 188 11.70 -1.74 12.36
N ALA A 189 11.15 -1.47 11.18
CA ALA A 189 9.82 -0.88 11.02
C ALA A 189 8.67 -1.88 11.28
N GLY A 190 8.92 -3.18 11.12
CA GLY A 190 7.92 -4.22 11.34
C GLY A 190 7.95 -4.78 12.77
N PRO A 191 8.61 -5.92 13.01
CA PRO A 191 8.61 -6.59 14.32
C PRO A 191 9.09 -5.71 15.50
N LEU A 192 10.14 -4.91 15.31
CA LEU A 192 10.68 -4.10 16.40
C LEU A 192 9.75 -2.92 16.74
N PHE A 193 9.32 -2.16 15.73
CA PHE A 193 8.36 -1.08 15.92
C PHE A 193 7.01 -1.58 16.42
N SER A 194 6.55 -2.77 16.03
CA SER A 194 5.30 -3.35 16.55
C SER A 194 5.28 -3.43 18.09
N LYS A 195 6.43 -3.71 18.72
CA LYS A 195 6.56 -3.69 20.19
C LYS A 195 6.43 -2.28 20.78
N LEU A 196 6.97 -1.27 20.10
CA LEU A 196 6.84 0.13 20.50
C LEU A 196 5.40 0.64 20.28
N ALA A 197 4.80 0.33 19.14
CA ALA A 197 3.42 0.66 18.81
C ALA A 197 2.44 0.10 19.86
N HIS A 198 2.67 -1.12 20.36
CA HIS A 198 1.88 -1.67 21.46
C HIS A 198 1.92 -0.76 22.70
N ARG A 199 3.08 -0.20 23.06
CA ARG A 199 3.20 0.72 24.19
C ARG A 199 2.55 2.09 23.93
N LEU A 200 2.61 2.58 22.68
CA LEU A 200 2.06 3.88 22.31
C LEU A 200 0.52 3.88 22.23
N VAL A 201 -0.06 2.76 21.79
CA VAL A 201 -1.50 2.61 21.58
C VAL A 201 -2.02 1.25 22.09
N PRO A 202 -1.92 0.96 23.40
CA PRO A 202 -2.30 -0.35 23.97
C PRO A 202 -3.75 -0.72 23.64
N ASP A 203 -4.69 0.23 23.77
CA ASP A 203 -6.11 0.03 23.45
C ASP A 203 -6.35 -0.44 22.01
N ALA A 204 -5.45 -0.12 21.06
CA ALA A 204 -5.58 -0.56 19.67
C ALA A 204 -5.19 -2.04 19.51
N PHE A 205 -4.29 -2.55 20.35
CA PHE A 205 -3.87 -3.95 20.34
C PHE A 205 -4.87 -4.86 21.07
N GLU A 206 -5.63 -4.32 22.02
CA GLU A 206 -6.71 -5.08 22.68
C GLU A 206 -7.93 -5.30 21.78
N ARG A 207 -8.08 -4.47 20.73
CA ARG A 207 -9.14 -4.66 19.73
C ARG A 207 -8.88 -5.93 18.91
N ARG A 208 -9.83 -6.84 18.98
CA ARG A 208 -10.05 -7.83 17.92
C ARG A 208 -10.63 -7.03 16.76
N GLY A 209 -9.79 -6.67 15.78
CA GLY A 209 -10.06 -5.72 14.69
C GLY A 209 -11.40 -5.94 13.96
N ASN A 210 -11.79 -4.99 13.11
CA ASN A 210 -13.15 -4.90 12.55
C ASN A 210 -13.62 -6.21 11.90
N LEU A 211 -14.39 -7.00 12.65
CA LEU A 211 -15.06 -8.20 12.17
C LEU A 211 -16.10 -7.87 11.08
N LYS A 212 -16.45 -6.60 10.86
CA LYS A 212 -17.40 -6.21 9.83
C LYS A 212 -16.84 -6.31 8.41
N ALA A 213 -15.55 -6.00 8.20
CA ALA A 213 -14.95 -6.04 6.87
C ALA A 213 -14.85 -7.48 6.32
N LEU A 214 -14.59 -8.45 7.21
CA LEU A 214 -14.52 -9.88 6.90
C LEU A 214 -15.83 -10.63 7.15
N GLY A 215 -16.86 -9.96 7.68
CA GLY A 215 -18.14 -10.49 8.15
C GLY A 215 -18.05 -11.47 9.34
N PRO A 216 -19.18 -12.07 9.76
CA PRO A 216 -19.24 -12.90 10.96
C PRO A 216 -18.23 -14.06 10.91
N GLN A 217 -17.45 -14.22 11.98
CA GLN A 217 -16.53 -15.35 12.15
C GLN A 217 -17.34 -16.61 12.41
N LYS A 218 -17.30 -17.53 11.44
CA LYS A 218 -17.84 -18.87 11.61
C LYS A 218 -16.80 -19.71 12.35
N THR A 219 -17.24 -20.47 13.34
CA THR A 219 -16.41 -21.52 13.95
C THR A 219 -16.38 -22.70 12.99
N PHE A 220 -15.19 -23.10 12.56
CA PHE A 220 -15.02 -24.22 11.63
C PHE A 220 -14.46 -25.43 12.35
N LYS A 221 -14.96 -26.62 11.99
CA LYS A 221 -14.23 -27.87 12.22
C LYS A 221 -13.27 -28.10 11.06
N LEU A 222 -12.06 -28.60 11.33
CA LEU A 222 -11.05 -28.84 10.29
C LEU A 222 -11.56 -29.75 9.17
N ASP A 223 -12.46 -30.67 9.49
CA ASP A 223 -13.03 -31.66 8.56
C ASP A 223 -14.01 -31.01 7.56
N GLU A 224 -14.57 -29.85 7.92
CA GLU A 224 -15.51 -29.08 7.12
C GLU A 224 -14.81 -28.00 6.28
N THR A 225 -13.49 -27.87 6.41
CA THR A 225 -12.71 -26.84 5.69
C THR A 225 -12.15 -27.38 4.38
N PRO A 226 -11.98 -26.53 3.35
CA PRO A 226 -11.27 -26.93 2.14
C PRO A 226 -9.82 -27.32 2.47
N GLY A 227 -9.22 -28.18 1.65
CA GLY A 227 -7.83 -28.59 1.82
C GLY A 227 -6.86 -27.41 1.85
N PHE A 228 -5.71 -27.57 2.50
CA PHE A 228 -4.70 -26.51 2.61
C PHE A 228 -4.23 -26.03 1.23
N GLY A 229 -3.90 -26.95 0.31
CA GLY A 229 -3.42 -26.62 -1.02
C GLY A 229 -4.40 -25.77 -1.84
N ILE A 230 -5.69 -26.16 -1.88
CA ILE A 230 -6.71 -25.37 -2.60
C ILE A 230 -6.98 -24.03 -1.89
N SER A 231 -6.92 -23.98 -0.56
CA SER A 231 -7.08 -22.74 0.21
C SER A 231 -5.97 -21.74 -0.12
N VAL A 232 -4.72 -22.19 -0.11
CA VAL A 232 -3.56 -21.36 -0.47
C VAL A 232 -3.63 -20.98 -1.95
N LEU A 233 -3.91 -21.93 -2.85
CA LEU A 233 -4.00 -21.66 -4.28
C LEU A 233 -5.06 -20.62 -4.60
N THR A 234 -6.25 -20.72 -4.02
CA THR A 234 -7.32 -19.74 -4.23
C THR A 234 -6.98 -18.38 -3.63
N SER A 235 -6.40 -18.34 -2.43
CA SER A 235 -6.04 -17.08 -1.76
C SER A 235 -4.90 -16.34 -2.47
N LEU A 236 -3.94 -17.10 -3.02
CA LEU A 236 -2.76 -16.57 -3.69
C LEU A 236 -2.87 -16.61 -5.22
N PHE A 237 -4.00 -17.01 -5.79
CA PHE A 237 -4.20 -17.04 -7.24
C PHE A 237 -3.85 -15.73 -7.94
N PRO A 238 -4.28 -14.54 -7.46
CA PRO A 238 -3.93 -13.29 -8.15
C PRO A 238 -2.43 -13.04 -8.08
N VAL A 239 -1.81 -13.40 -6.95
CA VAL A 239 -0.37 -13.31 -6.72
C VAL A 239 0.41 -14.18 -7.69
N ILE A 240 -0.05 -15.40 -7.93
CA ILE A 240 0.60 -16.31 -8.87
C ILE A 240 0.54 -15.73 -10.28
N LEU A 241 -0.60 -15.19 -10.72
CA LEU A 241 -0.74 -14.57 -12.04
C LEU A 241 0.18 -13.34 -12.21
N MET A 242 0.17 -12.44 -11.21
CA MET A 242 1.03 -11.25 -11.22
C MET A 242 2.53 -11.60 -11.12
N ALA A 243 2.88 -12.62 -10.33
CA ALA A 243 4.25 -13.10 -10.21
C ALA A 243 4.73 -13.72 -11.53
N ILE A 244 3.89 -14.48 -12.25
CA ILE A 244 4.22 -15.00 -13.58
C ILE A 244 4.53 -13.85 -14.54
N ALA A 245 3.70 -12.81 -14.57
CA ALA A 245 3.93 -11.65 -15.42
C ALA A 245 5.20 -10.87 -15.05
N THR A 246 5.39 -10.66 -13.75
CA THR A 246 6.60 -10.06 -13.17
C THR A 246 7.87 -10.81 -13.58
N VAL A 247 7.90 -12.15 -13.38
CA VAL A 247 9.05 -12.98 -13.72
C VAL A 247 9.30 -12.96 -15.23
N TYR A 248 8.24 -13.01 -16.03
CA TYR A 248 8.35 -12.93 -17.49
C TYR A 248 8.98 -11.61 -17.94
N GLU A 249 8.53 -10.46 -17.40
CA GLU A 249 9.08 -9.14 -17.72
C GLU A 249 10.54 -8.99 -17.28
N LEU A 250 10.88 -9.50 -16.08
CA LEU A 250 12.24 -9.48 -15.57
C LEU A 250 13.19 -10.35 -16.40
N VAL A 251 12.79 -11.57 -16.76
CA VAL A 251 13.64 -12.54 -17.45
C VAL A 251 13.81 -12.21 -18.93
N LEU A 252 12.74 -11.83 -19.62
CA LEU A 252 12.80 -11.62 -21.08
C LEU A 252 13.15 -10.19 -21.47
N HIS A 253 12.73 -9.20 -20.67
CA HIS A 253 12.92 -7.79 -21.00
C HIS A 253 13.85 -7.05 -20.03
N GLY A 254 14.43 -7.76 -19.05
CA GLY A 254 15.32 -7.17 -18.07
C GLY A 254 14.63 -6.13 -17.18
N GLY A 255 13.31 -6.25 -17.00
CA GLY A 255 12.49 -5.28 -16.26
C GLY A 255 12.23 -3.97 -17.01
N LYS A 256 12.37 -3.97 -18.35
CA LYS A 256 12.03 -2.83 -19.21
C LYS A 256 10.78 -3.14 -20.03
N THR A 257 9.99 -2.12 -20.32
CA THR A 257 8.86 -2.26 -21.23
C THR A 257 9.35 -2.59 -22.66
N PRO A 258 8.82 -3.65 -23.30
CA PRO A 258 9.23 -4.03 -24.64
C PRO A 258 8.93 -2.92 -25.64
N LYS A 259 9.92 -2.56 -26.49
CA LYS A 259 9.72 -1.54 -27.54
C LYS A 259 8.78 -2.00 -28.65
N THR A 260 8.72 -3.31 -28.89
CA THR A 260 7.82 -3.96 -29.86
C THR A 260 7.16 -5.17 -29.19
N PRO A 261 6.02 -4.98 -28.50
CA PRO A 261 5.37 -6.06 -27.77
C PRO A 261 4.82 -7.13 -28.73
N THR A 262 5.16 -8.37 -28.47
CA THR A 262 4.61 -9.56 -29.12
C THR A 262 3.20 -9.87 -28.63
N GLY A 263 2.47 -10.77 -29.31
CA GLY A 263 1.17 -11.24 -28.83
C GLY A 263 1.23 -11.89 -27.43
N MET A 264 2.36 -12.54 -27.11
CA MET A 264 2.59 -13.14 -25.79
C MET A 264 2.83 -12.06 -24.72
N ASP A 265 3.61 -11.01 -25.04
CA ASP A 265 3.85 -9.89 -24.13
C ASP A 265 2.53 -9.23 -23.71
N ASN A 266 1.64 -8.99 -24.66
CA ASN A 266 0.34 -8.39 -24.41
C ASN A 266 -0.57 -9.31 -23.58
N LEU A 267 -0.56 -10.62 -23.83
CA LEU A 267 -1.36 -11.58 -23.07
C LEU A 267 -0.90 -11.65 -21.60
N ILE A 268 0.41 -11.68 -21.39
CA ILE A 268 0.99 -11.77 -20.05
C ILE A 268 0.79 -10.46 -19.28
N ALA A 269 0.97 -9.32 -19.93
CA ALA A 269 0.65 -8.02 -19.33
C ALA A 269 -0.85 -7.90 -18.99
N PHE A 270 -1.74 -8.43 -19.85
CA PHE A 270 -3.18 -8.45 -19.58
C PHE A 270 -3.53 -9.29 -18.35
N ILE A 271 -3.11 -10.56 -18.32
CA ILE A 271 -3.40 -11.49 -17.21
C ILE A 271 -2.71 -11.05 -15.92
N GLY A 272 -1.52 -10.47 -16.04
CA GLY A 272 -0.74 -9.95 -14.91
C GLY A 272 -1.18 -8.58 -14.40
N SER A 273 -2.10 -7.89 -15.09
CA SER A 273 -2.60 -6.61 -14.59
C SER A 273 -3.45 -6.84 -13.32
N PRO A 274 -3.31 -6.02 -12.26
CA PRO A 274 -4.00 -6.25 -10.99
C PRO A 274 -5.51 -6.44 -11.13
N SER A 275 -6.17 -5.59 -11.90
CA SER A 275 -7.61 -5.65 -12.13
C SER A 275 -8.07 -6.97 -12.76
N ILE A 276 -7.35 -7.46 -13.78
CA ILE A 276 -7.70 -8.69 -14.49
C ILE A 276 -7.30 -9.92 -13.67
N ALA A 277 -6.12 -9.93 -13.06
CA ALA A 277 -5.68 -10.98 -12.16
C ALA A 277 -6.69 -11.19 -11.03
N MET A 278 -7.19 -10.10 -10.43
CA MET A 278 -8.20 -10.16 -9.37
C MET A 278 -9.55 -10.68 -9.88
N LEU A 279 -9.98 -10.28 -11.09
CA LEU A 279 -11.21 -10.80 -11.69
C LEU A 279 -11.12 -12.31 -11.95
N ILE A 280 -10.05 -12.78 -12.59
CA ILE A 280 -9.83 -14.21 -12.87
C ILE A 280 -9.79 -14.99 -11.55
N SER A 281 -9.12 -14.42 -10.53
CA SER A 281 -9.02 -15.03 -9.20
C SER A 281 -10.35 -15.11 -8.48
N LEU A 282 -11.20 -14.10 -8.62
CA LEU A 282 -12.55 -14.14 -8.08
C LEU A 282 -13.39 -15.24 -8.74
N LEU A 283 -13.33 -15.36 -10.08
CA LEU A 283 -14.03 -16.44 -10.79
C LEU A 283 -13.53 -17.83 -10.34
N PHE A 284 -12.20 -17.97 -10.18
CA PHE A 284 -11.62 -19.18 -9.62
C PHE A 284 -12.08 -19.44 -8.19
N ALA A 285 -12.17 -18.42 -7.33
CA ALA A 285 -12.65 -18.54 -5.96
C ALA A 285 -14.14 -18.92 -5.91
N MET A 286 -14.99 -18.35 -6.76
CA MET A 286 -16.39 -18.74 -6.87
C MET A 286 -16.54 -20.22 -7.22
N TRP A 287 -15.68 -20.73 -8.11
CA TRP A 287 -15.63 -22.16 -8.42
C TRP A 287 -15.08 -22.98 -7.24
N ALA A 288 -13.87 -22.70 -6.77
CA ALA A 288 -13.16 -23.51 -5.78
C ALA A 288 -13.79 -23.50 -4.38
N MET A 289 -14.24 -22.33 -3.93
CA MET A 289 -14.79 -22.11 -2.59
C MET A 289 -16.32 -22.11 -2.56
N GLY A 290 -16.97 -22.01 -3.73
CA GLY A 290 -18.42 -22.01 -3.89
C GLY A 290 -18.92 -23.28 -4.58
N TYR A 291 -18.96 -23.26 -5.92
CA TYR A 291 -19.64 -24.28 -6.74
C TYR A 291 -19.07 -25.69 -6.57
N ALA A 292 -17.74 -25.85 -6.50
CA ALA A 292 -17.09 -27.16 -6.28
C ALA A 292 -17.46 -27.77 -4.93
N ARG A 293 -17.90 -26.94 -3.98
CA ARG A 293 -18.37 -27.34 -2.65
C ARG A 293 -19.89 -27.47 -2.56
N LYS A 294 -20.59 -27.41 -3.70
CA LYS A 294 -22.05 -27.55 -3.82
C LYS A 294 -22.85 -26.48 -3.06
N LEU A 295 -22.25 -25.30 -2.85
CA LEU A 295 -23.01 -24.15 -2.32
C LEU A 295 -23.98 -23.62 -3.38
N PRO A 296 -25.21 -23.24 -3.01
CA PRO A 296 -26.18 -22.72 -3.96
C PRO A 296 -25.72 -21.33 -4.46
N ALA A 297 -25.97 -21.06 -5.74
CA ALA A 297 -25.55 -19.81 -6.39
C ALA A 297 -26.05 -18.56 -5.64
N LYS A 298 -27.25 -18.62 -5.05
CA LYS A 298 -27.84 -17.52 -4.27
C LYS A 298 -26.97 -17.13 -3.07
N ASP A 299 -26.41 -18.10 -2.37
CA ASP A 299 -25.60 -17.86 -1.17
C ASP A 299 -24.23 -17.28 -1.56
N ILE A 300 -23.67 -17.74 -2.67
CA ILE A 300 -22.44 -17.18 -3.25
C ILE A 300 -22.68 -15.70 -3.60
N MET A 301 -23.75 -15.37 -4.32
CA MET A 301 -24.04 -13.99 -4.71
C MET A 301 -24.31 -13.07 -3.50
N ALA A 302 -25.05 -13.56 -2.50
CA ALA A 302 -25.26 -12.82 -1.26
C ALA A 302 -23.93 -12.53 -0.54
N THR A 303 -23.03 -13.52 -0.51
CA THR A 303 -21.68 -13.36 0.06
C THR A 303 -20.86 -12.29 -0.66
N LEU A 304 -20.94 -12.24 -2.00
CA LEU A 304 -20.27 -11.21 -2.80
C LEU A 304 -20.85 -9.81 -2.53
N GLU A 305 -22.18 -9.70 -2.45
CA GLU A 305 -22.86 -8.43 -2.17
C GLU A 305 -22.50 -7.87 -0.79
N ASP A 306 -22.50 -8.74 0.23
CA ASP A 306 -22.12 -8.36 1.60
C ASP A 306 -20.65 -7.93 1.68
N ALA A 307 -19.76 -8.57 0.92
CA ALA A 307 -18.36 -8.18 0.83
C ALA A 307 -18.18 -6.77 0.22
N VAL A 308 -18.97 -6.41 -0.80
CA VAL A 308 -18.92 -5.04 -1.37
C VAL A 308 -19.44 -4.02 -0.38
N LYS A 309 -20.56 -4.31 0.28
CA LYS A 309 -21.13 -3.42 1.31
C LYS A 309 -20.14 -3.14 2.43
N SER A 310 -19.36 -4.15 2.83
CA SER A 310 -18.41 -4.02 3.95
C SER A 310 -17.25 -3.06 3.65
N ILE A 311 -16.89 -2.86 2.39
CA ILE A 311 -15.78 -1.97 1.97
C ILE A 311 -16.24 -0.65 1.32
N ALA A 312 -17.53 -0.45 1.09
CA ALA A 312 -18.04 0.71 0.36
C ALA A 312 -17.61 2.04 0.98
N MET A 313 -17.69 2.16 2.31
CA MET A 313 -17.23 3.37 3.02
C MET A 313 -15.72 3.56 2.95
N LEU A 314 -14.95 2.48 3.01
CA LEU A 314 -13.50 2.52 2.85
C LEU A 314 -13.13 3.06 1.45
N LEU A 315 -13.79 2.57 0.39
CA LEU A 315 -13.58 3.08 -0.97
C LEU A 315 -13.91 4.57 -1.07
N LEU A 316 -15.06 5.02 -0.55
CA LEU A 316 -15.41 6.44 -0.56
C LEU A 316 -14.37 7.30 0.14
N VAL A 317 -13.91 6.89 1.32
CA VAL A 317 -12.87 7.60 2.07
C VAL A 317 -11.55 7.67 1.31
N ILE A 318 -11.11 6.57 0.69
CA ILE A 318 -9.93 6.55 -0.18
C ILE A 318 -10.10 7.51 -1.37
N GLY A 319 -11.26 7.49 -2.03
CA GLY A 319 -11.59 8.41 -3.11
C GLY A 319 -11.56 9.88 -2.67
N GLY A 320 -12.11 10.18 -1.49
CA GLY A 320 -12.03 11.52 -0.88
C GLY A 320 -10.60 11.96 -0.58
N GLY A 321 -9.73 11.03 -0.17
CA GLY A 321 -8.28 11.27 -0.06
C GLY A 321 -7.66 11.65 -1.41
N GLY A 322 -8.05 10.93 -2.48
CA GLY A 322 -7.68 11.25 -3.87
C GLY A 322 -8.16 12.63 -4.31
N ALA A 323 -9.38 13.03 -3.95
CA ALA A 323 -9.90 14.37 -4.21
C ALA A 323 -9.05 15.45 -3.55
N PHE A 324 -8.72 15.28 -2.27
CA PHE A 324 -7.90 16.20 -1.51
C PHE A 324 -6.48 16.30 -2.11
N LYS A 325 -5.88 15.16 -2.45
CA LYS A 325 -4.61 15.09 -3.20
C LYS A 325 -4.65 15.88 -4.50
N GLN A 326 -5.68 15.70 -5.34
CA GLN A 326 -5.73 16.34 -6.66
C GLN A 326 -5.85 17.86 -6.56
N VAL A 327 -6.59 18.36 -5.57
CA VAL A 327 -6.63 19.80 -5.27
C VAL A 327 -5.25 20.35 -4.91
N LEU A 328 -4.45 19.60 -4.16
CA LEU A 328 -3.09 20.02 -3.79
C LEU A 328 -2.14 20.03 -5.00
N ILE A 329 -2.33 19.10 -5.94
CA ILE A 329 -1.61 19.07 -7.22
C ILE A 329 -2.01 20.27 -8.07
N ASP A 330 -3.31 20.44 -8.33
CA ASP A 330 -3.83 21.48 -9.24
C ASP A 330 -3.65 22.90 -8.67
N GLY A 331 -3.57 23.01 -7.34
CA GLY A 331 -3.26 24.25 -6.64
C GLY A 331 -1.77 24.59 -6.55
N GLY A 332 -0.88 23.83 -7.22
CA GLY A 332 0.52 24.21 -7.42
C GLY A 332 1.47 23.93 -6.24
N VAL A 333 1.04 23.15 -5.24
CA VAL A 333 1.87 22.89 -4.04
C VAL A 333 3.19 22.20 -4.40
N GLY A 334 3.20 21.35 -5.44
CA GLY A 334 4.42 20.68 -5.91
C GLY A 334 5.49 21.63 -6.48
N ASP A 335 5.09 22.69 -7.18
CA ASP A 335 6.02 23.64 -7.80
C ASP A 335 6.65 24.58 -6.75
N SER A 336 5.89 24.95 -5.73
CA SER A 336 6.40 25.76 -4.60
C SER A 336 7.48 25.05 -3.79
N VAL A 337 7.47 23.70 -3.75
CA VAL A 337 8.49 22.90 -3.08
C VAL A 337 9.81 22.89 -3.85
N LYS A 338 9.77 22.89 -5.19
CA LYS A 338 10.95 22.93 -6.07
C LYS A 338 11.86 24.12 -5.76
N ASN A 339 11.28 25.30 -5.51
CA ASN A 339 12.03 26.54 -5.33
C ASN A 339 12.74 26.67 -3.96
N LEU A 340 12.39 25.83 -2.98
CA LEU A 340 13.01 25.85 -1.64
C LEU A 340 14.42 25.25 -1.60
N PHE A 341 14.81 24.45 -2.60
CA PHE A 341 15.96 23.55 -2.51
C PHE A 341 17.06 23.80 -3.55
N VAL A 342 16.89 24.78 -4.46
CA VAL A 342 17.81 25.06 -5.58
C VAL A 342 19.19 25.59 -5.12
N SER A 343 19.34 26.04 -3.87
CA SER A 343 20.56 26.68 -3.35
C SER A 343 21.16 26.03 -2.08
N SER A 344 20.76 24.81 -1.72
CA SER A 344 21.24 24.18 -0.48
C SER A 344 22.57 23.43 -0.65
N SER A 345 23.45 23.49 0.35
CA SER A 345 24.71 22.73 0.44
C SER A 345 24.54 21.32 1.03
N ILE A 346 23.33 20.77 1.02
CA ILE A 346 22.99 19.46 1.61
C ILE A 346 23.45 18.35 0.65
N SER A 347 23.82 17.18 1.19
CA SER A 347 24.11 15.97 0.38
C SER A 347 23.00 15.74 -0.66
N PRO A 348 23.32 15.51 -1.95
CA PRO A 348 22.30 15.35 -2.98
C PRO A 348 21.33 14.19 -2.71
N LEU A 349 21.79 13.11 -2.06
CA LEU A 349 20.94 11.98 -1.65
C LEU A 349 19.91 12.40 -0.60
N ILE A 350 20.33 13.17 0.41
CA ILE A 350 19.43 13.72 1.44
C ILE A 350 18.47 14.72 0.80
N LEU A 351 18.95 15.52 -0.16
CA LEU A 351 18.12 16.48 -0.88
C LEU A 351 17.04 15.78 -1.71
N GLY A 352 17.40 14.74 -2.46
CA GLY A 352 16.46 13.94 -3.23
C GLY A 352 15.42 13.24 -2.36
N TRP A 353 15.85 12.68 -1.22
CA TRP A 353 14.96 12.14 -0.20
C TRP A 353 14.02 13.23 0.34
N LEU A 354 14.54 14.39 0.73
CA LEU A 354 13.75 15.47 1.33
C LEU A 354 12.72 16.04 0.36
N ILE A 355 13.08 16.21 -0.92
CA ILE A 355 12.14 16.58 -1.98
C ILE A 355 11.00 15.54 -2.06
N ALA A 356 11.34 14.25 -2.06
CA ALA A 356 10.34 13.18 -2.07
C ALA A 356 9.46 13.18 -0.81
N VAL A 357 10.02 13.45 0.38
CA VAL A 357 9.26 13.57 1.64
C VAL A 357 8.27 14.72 1.60
N VAL A 358 8.72 15.90 1.18
CA VAL A 358 7.84 17.08 1.12
C VAL A 358 6.74 16.87 0.08
N LEU A 359 7.08 16.30 -1.07
CA LEU A 359 6.10 15.92 -2.08
C LEU A 359 5.16 14.81 -1.57
N ARG A 360 5.63 13.85 -0.78
CA ARG A 360 4.75 12.83 -0.18
C ARG A 360 3.77 13.43 0.81
N ILE A 361 4.22 14.33 1.68
CA ILE A 361 3.36 15.05 2.63
C ILE A 361 2.33 15.90 1.89
N ALA A 362 2.70 16.54 0.77
CA ALA A 362 1.77 17.32 -0.02
C ALA A 362 0.81 16.44 -0.84
N LEU A 363 1.34 15.50 -1.62
CA LEU A 363 0.62 14.78 -2.66
C LEU A 363 -0.05 13.50 -2.14
N GLY A 364 0.38 12.97 -1.00
CA GLY A 364 -0.23 11.79 -0.40
C GLY A 364 -0.04 10.48 -1.17
N SER A 365 0.55 10.45 -2.37
CA SER A 365 0.82 9.21 -3.13
C SER A 365 2.31 8.96 -3.27
N ALA A 366 2.78 7.80 -2.83
CA ALA A 366 4.20 7.43 -2.88
C ALA A 366 4.71 7.38 -4.32
N THR A 367 3.96 6.74 -5.23
CA THR A 367 4.29 6.67 -6.66
C THR A 367 4.39 8.05 -7.31
N VAL A 368 3.41 8.93 -7.08
CA VAL A 368 3.41 10.28 -7.67
C VAL A 368 4.55 11.11 -7.09
N ALA A 369 4.74 11.08 -5.77
CA ALA A 369 5.82 11.80 -5.12
C ALA A 369 7.19 11.36 -5.62
N ALA A 370 7.43 10.05 -5.75
CA ALA A 370 8.68 9.50 -6.28
C ALA A 370 8.91 9.92 -7.75
N MET A 371 7.89 9.79 -8.60
CA MET A 371 7.95 10.18 -10.01
C MET A 371 8.27 11.66 -10.17
N THR A 372 7.54 12.54 -9.47
CA THR A 372 7.76 13.99 -9.50
C THR A 372 9.15 14.35 -8.96
N ALA A 373 9.57 13.74 -7.84
CA ALA A 373 10.91 13.97 -7.28
C ALA A 373 12.01 13.58 -8.26
N SER A 374 11.87 12.47 -8.98
CA SER A 374 12.88 12.00 -9.93
C SER A 374 13.18 13.02 -11.04
N GLY A 375 12.14 13.66 -11.58
CA GLY A 375 12.31 14.72 -12.59
C GLY A 375 13.01 15.97 -12.04
N LEU A 376 12.80 16.31 -10.76
CA LEU A 376 13.42 17.47 -10.12
C LEU A 376 14.89 17.22 -9.74
N VAL A 377 15.21 15.98 -9.39
CA VAL A 377 16.53 15.59 -8.86
C VAL A 377 17.50 15.19 -9.97
N LEU A 378 17.01 14.82 -11.16
CA LEU A 378 17.86 14.35 -12.27
C LEU A 378 19.04 15.30 -12.58
N PRO A 379 18.87 16.63 -12.77
CA PRO A 379 20.01 17.52 -13.04
C PRO A 379 20.99 17.61 -11.87
N LEU A 380 20.49 17.56 -10.63
CA LEU A 380 21.29 17.61 -9.41
C LEU A 380 22.15 16.34 -9.28
N MET A 381 21.54 15.17 -9.49
CA MET A 381 22.21 13.86 -9.45
C MET A 381 23.36 13.79 -10.46
N GLN A 382 23.12 14.23 -11.70
CA GLN A 382 24.13 14.24 -12.76
C GLN A 382 25.29 15.19 -12.44
N SER A 383 25.01 16.39 -11.94
CA SER A 383 26.04 17.37 -11.59
C SER A 383 26.94 16.93 -10.43
N ALA A 384 26.38 16.17 -9.48
CA ALA A 384 27.10 15.71 -8.28
C ALA A 384 27.75 14.33 -8.44
N GLY A 385 27.60 13.67 -9.60
CA GLY A 385 28.20 12.36 -9.87
C GLY A 385 27.67 11.23 -8.99
N ILE A 386 26.44 11.35 -8.48
CA ILE A 386 25.84 10.35 -7.59
C ILE A 386 25.41 9.13 -8.38
N GLN A 387 25.67 7.93 -7.85
CA GLN A 387 25.22 6.68 -8.45
C GLN A 387 23.68 6.65 -8.57
N PRO A 388 23.11 6.46 -9.78
CA PRO A 388 21.66 6.55 -9.98
C PRO A 388 20.84 5.59 -9.12
N ALA A 389 21.36 4.39 -8.85
CA ALA A 389 20.65 3.39 -8.04
C ALA A 389 20.44 3.85 -6.59
N LEU A 390 21.42 4.56 -6.01
CA LEU A 390 21.31 5.12 -4.66
C LEU A 390 20.31 6.28 -4.63
N MET A 391 20.28 7.10 -5.68
CA MET A 391 19.30 8.19 -5.78
C MET A 391 17.87 7.67 -5.91
N VAL A 392 17.67 6.61 -6.71
CA VAL A 392 16.39 5.91 -6.81
C VAL A 392 15.90 5.44 -5.44
N LEU A 393 16.77 4.78 -4.66
CA LEU A 393 16.42 4.28 -3.33
C LEU A 393 16.20 5.42 -2.32
N ALA A 394 16.95 6.52 -2.41
CA ALA A 394 16.73 7.71 -1.57
C ALA A 394 15.36 8.33 -1.83
N ILE A 395 14.98 8.50 -3.10
CA ILE A 395 13.67 9.01 -3.50
C ILE A 395 12.56 8.02 -3.10
N GLY A 396 12.76 6.73 -3.33
CA GLY A 396 11.83 5.67 -2.95
C GLY A 396 11.59 5.59 -1.44
N ALA A 397 12.64 5.75 -0.63
CA ALA A 397 12.50 5.86 0.81
C ALA A 397 11.78 7.15 1.22
N GLY A 398 12.13 8.29 0.61
CA GLY A 398 11.50 9.58 0.91
C GLY A 398 10.01 9.62 0.57
N SER A 399 9.61 8.95 -0.52
CA SER A 399 8.22 8.91 -0.97
C SER A 399 7.29 8.11 -0.06
N LEU A 400 7.82 7.33 0.89
CA LEU A 400 7.03 6.61 1.88
C LEU A 400 6.79 7.46 3.14
N ALA A 401 7.63 8.46 3.43
CA ALA A 401 7.61 9.20 4.70
C ALA A 401 6.26 9.81 5.06
N ALA A 402 5.98 9.87 6.36
CA ALA A 402 4.91 10.69 6.93
C ALA A 402 3.55 10.53 6.24
N SER A 403 3.24 9.33 5.75
CA SER A 403 1.94 9.01 5.16
C SER A 403 0.80 9.33 6.13
N HIS A 404 -0.09 10.24 5.74
CA HIS A 404 -1.18 10.73 6.57
C HIS A 404 -2.49 10.79 5.80
N VAL A 405 -3.44 11.61 6.26
CA VAL A 405 -4.83 11.73 5.79
C VAL A 405 -5.04 11.98 4.29
N ASN A 406 -4.00 12.29 3.51
CA ASN A 406 -4.06 12.42 2.05
C ASN A 406 -3.59 11.15 1.30
N ASP A 407 -3.13 10.13 2.02
CA ASP A 407 -2.71 8.83 1.47
C ASP A 407 -3.82 7.79 1.58
N ALA A 408 -3.99 7.01 0.51
CA ALA A 408 -4.89 5.87 0.51
C ALA A 408 -4.44 4.79 1.51
N GLY A 409 -3.13 4.55 1.63
CA GLY A 409 -2.57 3.58 2.58
C GLY A 409 -2.96 3.88 4.03
N PHE A 410 -2.99 5.16 4.41
CA PHE A 410 -3.43 5.61 5.74
C PHE A 410 -4.89 5.20 6.01
N TRP A 411 -5.77 5.44 5.04
CA TRP A 411 -7.19 5.10 5.17
C TRP A 411 -7.43 3.60 5.14
N MET A 412 -6.74 2.87 4.27
CA MET A 412 -6.79 1.41 4.23
C MET A 412 -6.41 0.81 5.58
N PHE A 413 -5.24 1.20 6.11
CA PHE A 413 -4.76 0.67 7.38
C PHE A 413 -5.70 1.05 8.53
N ARG A 414 -6.22 2.27 8.53
CA ARG A 414 -7.22 2.69 9.52
C ARG A 414 -8.46 1.80 9.51
N GLU A 415 -9.10 1.66 8.37
CA GLU A 415 -10.40 0.99 8.26
C GLU A 415 -10.28 -0.52 8.47
N TYR A 416 -9.26 -1.18 7.92
CA TYR A 416 -9.05 -2.62 8.12
C TYR A 416 -8.82 -2.96 9.58
N PHE A 417 -7.99 -2.19 10.28
CA PHE A 417 -7.63 -2.45 11.67
C PHE A 417 -8.52 -1.73 12.70
N ASP A 418 -9.61 -1.07 12.26
CA ASP A 418 -10.55 -0.32 13.10
C ASP A 418 -9.90 0.73 14.02
N LEU A 419 -8.99 1.53 13.46
CA LEU A 419 -8.22 2.51 14.21
C LEU A 419 -8.90 3.87 14.25
N THR A 420 -8.71 4.58 15.35
CA THR A 420 -8.97 6.03 15.38
C THR A 420 -7.88 6.77 14.61
N ILE A 421 -8.16 7.99 14.13
CA ILE A 421 -7.15 8.83 13.44
C ILE A 421 -5.87 8.97 14.27
N LYS A 422 -6.01 9.21 15.58
CA LYS A 422 -4.86 9.32 16.50
C LYS A 422 -4.06 8.02 16.54
N GLN A 423 -4.73 6.87 16.62
CA GLN A 423 -4.07 5.57 16.61
C GLN A 423 -3.38 5.31 15.27
N THR A 424 -4.01 5.63 14.14
CA THR A 424 -3.42 5.48 12.81
C THR A 424 -2.17 6.35 12.64
N LEU A 425 -2.19 7.60 13.11
CA LEU A 425 -1.01 8.47 13.10
C LEU A 425 0.13 7.87 13.94
N LEU A 426 -0.18 7.28 15.10
CA LEU A 426 0.81 6.65 15.99
C LEU A 426 1.25 5.24 15.57
N THR A 427 0.60 4.63 14.58
CA THR A 427 0.97 3.32 14.04
C THR A 427 1.47 3.45 12.62
N TRP A 428 0.58 3.71 11.66
CA TRP A 428 0.87 3.79 10.24
C TRP A 428 1.80 4.95 9.86
N THR A 429 1.51 6.18 10.28
CA THR A 429 2.34 7.34 9.91
C THR A 429 3.74 7.26 10.52
N LEU A 430 3.85 6.74 11.75
CA LEU A 430 5.15 6.46 12.38
C LEU A 430 5.87 5.30 11.68
N LEU A 431 5.18 4.22 11.34
CA LEU A 431 5.73 3.09 10.58
C LEU A 431 6.39 3.57 9.28
N GLU A 432 5.62 4.30 8.46
CA GLU A 432 6.05 4.81 7.16
C GLU A 432 7.23 5.80 7.30
N THR A 433 7.22 6.64 8.35
CA THR A 433 8.35 7.51 8.67
C THR A 433 9.60 6.73 9.06
N ILE A 434 9.47 5.65 9.85
CA ILE A 434 10.60 4.79 10.22
C ILE A 434 11.16 4.11 8.98
N ILE A 435 10.31 3.58 8.10
CA ILE A 435 10.73 2.98 6.81
C ILE A 435 11.56 4.00 6.02
N SER A 436 11.06 5.22 5.91
CA SER A 436 11.73 6.28 5.16
C SER A 436 13.10 6.66 5.72
N VAL A 437 13.20 6.86 7.04
CA VAL A 437 14.44 7.28 7.70
C VAL A 437 15.47 6.15 7.73
N VAL A 438 15.04 4.92 8.04
CA VAL A 438 15.93 3.75 8.02
C VAL A 438 16.39 3.45 6.59
N GLY A 439 15.49 3.59 5.60
CA GLY A 439 15.81 3.48 4.18
C GLY A 439 16.89 4.47 3.76
N LEU A 440 16.72 5.76 4.09
CA LEU A 440 17.74 6.79 3.85
C LEU A 440 19.06 6.44 4.55
N GLY A 441 19.01 6.01 5.81
CA GLY A 441 20.20 5.58 6.55
C GLY A 441 20.95 4.45 5.83
N GLY A 442 20.23 3.45 5.32
CA GLY A 442 20.81 2.37 4.52
C GLY A 442 21.41 2.86 3.20
N VAL A 443 20.77 3.81 2.51
CA VAL A 443 21.31 4.42 1.30
C VAL A 443 22.61 5.18 1.59
N LEU A 444 22.63 5.98 2.64
CA LEU A 444 23.82 6.74 3.03
C LEU A 444 24.97 5.81 3.43
N LEU A 445 24.68 4.72 4.16
CA LEU A 445 25.69 3.71 4.49
C LEU A 445 26.25 3.04 3.24
N LEU A 446 25.40 2.61 2.31
CA LEU A 446 25.86 2.01 1.04
C LEU A 446 26.67 3.00 0.19
N SER A 447 26.33 4.30 0.22
CA SER A 447 27.05 5.34 -0.53
C SER A 447 28.51 5.51 -0.10
N LEU A 448 28.91 5.00 1.07
CA LEU A 448 30.30 5.00 1.52
C LEU A 448 31.16 3.91 0.85
N PHE A 449 30.53 2.91 0.23
CA PHE A 449 31.21 1.72 -0.31
C PHE A 449 31.13 1.60 -1.83
N VAL A 450 30.29 2.40 -2.50
CA VAL A 450 29.95 2.26 -3.92
C VAL A 450 30.19 3.55 -4.68
#